data_AF-A0A433KGN5-F1
#
_entry.id   AF-A0A433KGN5-F1
#
_cell.length_a   1.000
_cell.length_b   1.000
_cell.length_c   1.000
_cell.angle_alpha   90.00
_cell.angle_beta   90.00
_cell.angle_gamma   90.00
#
_symmetry.space_group_name_H-M   'P 1'
#
loop_
_entity.id
_entity.type
_entity.pdbx_description
1 polymer ?
#
loop_
_entity_poly.entity_id
_entity_poly.type
_entity_poly.pdbx_seq_one_letter_code
_entity_poly.pdbx_strand_id
1 'polypeptide(L)'
;MEKDLVKRAHDAFNQGDYQHAITLYQQAAFQYGQHLFDINISICEQRLQKPNQVIKSAPKSADAVPVAQQLVETQELLEHYYRRCQELEYRLQGAS
;
A
#
# COMPACT_ATOMS: atom_id res chain seq x y z
N MET A 1 -24.72 1.12 -0.84
CA MET A 1 -24.48 1.93 0.38
C MET A 1 -23.23 1.49 1.16
N GLU A 2 -22.65 0.32 0.86
CA GLU A 2 -21.38 -0.17 1.44
C GLU A 2 -20.09 0.32 0.74
N LYS A 3 -20.20 0.82 -0.50
CA LYS A 3 -19.08 0.99 -1.44
C LYS A 3 -17.97 1.98 -1.03
N ASP A 4 -18.00 2.55 0.17
CA ASP A 4 -16.96 3.48 0.58
C ASP A 4 -16.76 3.58 2.10
N LEU A 5 -16.99 2.48 2.84
CA LEU A 5 -16.86 2.49 4.30
C LEU A 5 -15.47 2.93 4.76
N VAL A 6 -14.42 2.44 4.09
CA VAL A 6 -13.02 2.80 4.39
C VAL A 6 -12.73 4.25 4.06
N LYS A 7 -13.21 4.76 2.91
CA LYS A 7 -13.00 6.17 2.55
C LYS A 7 -13.74 7.11 3.47
N ARG A 8 -14.97 6.78 3.87
CA ARG A 8 -15.70 7.56 4.89
C ARG A 8 -14.95 7.61 6.22
N ALA A 9 -14.33 6.49 6.62
CA ALA A 9 -13.49 6.45 7.83
C ALA A 9 -12.27 7.37 7.68
N HIS A 10 -11.65 7.36 6.50
CA HIS A 10 -10.52 8.22 6.17
C HIS A 10 -10.90 9.70 6.08
N ASP A 11 -12.07 10.03 5.53
CA ASP A 11 -12.59 11.39 5.45
C ASP A 11 -12.88 11.94 6.86
N ALA A 12 -13.53 11.15 7.73
CA ALA A 12 -13.75 11.50 9.13
C ALA A 12 -12.43 11.72 9.88
N PHE A 13 -11.43 10.86 9.64
CA PHE A 13 -10.09 11.02 10.20
C PHE A 13 -9.43 12.35 9.81
N ASN A 14 -9.50 12.70 8.52
CA ASN A 14 -8.92 13.95 8.01
C ASN A 14 -9.64 15.20 8.51
N GLN A 15 -10.93 15.09 8.82
CA GLN A 15 -11.74 16.15 9.44
C GLN A 15 -11.47 16.29 10.95
N GLY A 16 -10.69 15.39 11.55
CA GLY A 16 -10.44 15.36 12.99
C GLY A 16 -11.57 14.73 13.82
N ASP A 17 -12.60 14.17 13.17
CA ASP A 17 -13.67 13.43 13.84
C ASP A 17 -13.22 11.99 14.12
N TYR A 18 -12.28 11.87 15.05
CA TYR A 18 -11.65 10.59 15.38
C TYR A 18 -12.63 9.58 15.98
N GLN A 19 -13.66 10.04 16.70
CA GLN A 19 -14.67 9.16 17.28
C GLN A 19 -15.51 8.50 16.17
N HIS A 20 -15.95 9.29 15.19
CA HIS A 20 -16.68 8.77 14.04
C HIS A 20 -15.81 7.86 13.17
N ALA A 21 -14.53 8.23 12.97
CA ALA A 21 -13.56 7.41 12.24
C ALA A 21 -13.38 6.02 12.88
N ILE A 22 -13.27 5.94 14.21
CA ILE A 22 -13.16 4.66 14.95
C ILE A 22 -14.35 3.77 14.66
N THR A 23 -15.58 4.29 14.75
CA THR A 23 -16.79 3.50 14.48
C THR A 23 -16.80 2.95 13.06
N LEU A 24 -16.41 3.75 12.07
CA LEU A 24 -16.34 3.30 10.67
C LEU A 24 -15.23 2.27 10.45
N TYR A 25 -14.05 2.44 11.07
CA TYR A 25 -12.98 1.44 11.02
C TYR A 25 -13.34 0.13 11.70
N GLN A 26 -14.09 0.16 12.82
CA GLN A 26 -14.60 -1.05 13.46
C GLN A 26 -15.63 -1.78 12.58
N GLN A 27 -16.50 -1.04 11.88
CA GLN A 27 -17.41 -1.64 10.89
C GLN A 27 -16.63 -2.25 9.71
N ALA A 28 -15.57 -1.58 9.24
CA ALA A 28 -14.72 -2.11 8.17
C ALA A 28 -13.93 -3.34 8.63
N ALA A 29 -13.45 -3.36 9.87
CA ALA A 29 -12.80 -4.50 10.50
C ALA A 29 -13.72 -5.73 10.57
N PHE A 30 -15.00 -5.54 10.89
CA PHE A 30 -15.98 -6.62 10.90
C PHE A 30 -16.18 -7.23 9.50
N GLN A 31 -16.11 -6.41 8.44
CA GLN A 31 -16.34 -6.87 7.07
C GLN A 31 -15.09 -7.46 6.40
N TYR A 32 -13.93 -6.84 6.58
CA TYR A 32 -12.72 -7.16 5.80
C TYR A 32 -11.61 -7.82 6.61
N GLY A 33 -11.71 -7.83 7.95
CA GLY A 33 -10.73 -8.41 8.86
C GLY A 33 -10.16 -7.38 9.83
N GLN A 34 -10.11 -7.75 11.10
CA GLN A 34 -9.78 -6.85 12.21
C GLN A 34 -8.35 -6.29 12.12
N HIS A 35 -7.38 -7.17 11.83
CA HIS A 35 -5.97 -6.82 11.70
C HIS A 35 -5.66 -5.72 10.65
N LEU A 36 -6.55 -5.52 9.66
CA LEU A 36 -6.38 -4.49 8.63
C LEU A 36 -6.60 -3.07 9.16
N PHE A 37 -7.30 -2.91 10.29
CA PHE A 37 -7.70 -1.60 10.80
C PHE A 37 -7.25 -1.30 12.24
N ASP A 38 -6.60 -2.25 12.93
CA ASP A 38 -6.11 -2.06 14.30
C ASP A 38 -5.22 -0.82 14.46
N ILE A 39 -4.31 -0.59 13.51
CA ILE A 39 -3.44 0.60 13.50
C ILE A 39 -4.27 1.89 13.34
N ASN A 40 -5.25 1.88 12.44
CA ASN A 40 -6.09 3.06 12.18
C ASN A 40 -6.90 3.45 13.42
N ILE A 41 -7.46 2.45 14.12
CA ILE A 41 -8.20 2.66 15.38
C ILE A 41 -7.26 3.19 16.46
N SER A 42 -6.09 2.56 16.65
CA SER A 42 -5.11 3.00 17.65
C SER A 42 -4.65 4.44 17.44
N ILE A 43 -4.41 4.86 16.19
CA ILE A 43 -4.06 6.25 15.86
C ILE A 43 -5.18 7.21 16.25
N CYS A 44 -6.44 6.87 15.98
CA CYS A 44 -7.59 7.69 16.36
C CYS A 44 -7.70 7.84 17.90
N GLU A 45 -7.55 6.74 18.64
CA GLU A 45 -7.56 6.74 20.11
C GLU A 45 -6.44 7.62 20.68
N GLN A 46 -5.23 7.54 20.12
CA GLN A 46 -4.11 8.40 20.51
C GLN A 46 -4.41 9.88 20.27
N ARG A 47 -5.03 10.22 19.15
CA ARG A 47 -5.39 11.61 18.81
C ARG A 47 -6.47 12.17 19.73
N LEU A 48 -7.42 11.33 20.17
CA LEU A 48 -8.42 11.71 21.18
C LEU A 48 -7.79 11.97 22.55
N GLN A 49 -6.78 11.18 22.95
CA GLN A 49 -6.10 11.34 24.23
C GLN A 49 -5.07 12.48 24.23
N LYS A 50 -4.45 12.79 23.09
CA LYS A 50 -3.39 13.81 22.96
C LYS A 50 -3.55 14.63 21.67
N PRO A 51 -4.50 15.58 21.61
CA PRO A 51 -4.83 16.31 20.38
C PRO A 51 -3.65 17.09 19.77
N ASN A 52 -2.65 17.48 20.57
CA ASN A 52 -1.49 18.26 20.12
C ASN A 52 -0.19 17.47 19.90
N GLN A 53 -0.19 16.14 20.05
CA GLN A 53 0.96 15.34 19.63
C GLN A 53 0.81 14.96 18.16
N VAL A 54 1.44 15.76 17.29
CA VAL A 54 1.67 15.39 15.90
C VAL A 54 2.48 14.10 15.92
N ILE A 55 1.82 12.97 15.63
CA ILE A 55 2.51 11.73 15.35
C ILE A 55 3.44 12.05 14.19
N LYS A 56 4.75 12.04 14.46
CA LYS A 56 5.77 12.04 13.41
C LYS A 56 5.37 10.89 12.51
N SER A 57 4.92 11.20 11.30
CA SER A 57 4.62 10.22 10.26
C SER A 57 5.67 9.13 10.35
N ALA A 58 5.22 7.87 10.44
CA ALA A 58 6.12 6.72 10.36
C ALA A 58 7.16 7.00 9.27
N PRO A 59 8.46 6.75 9.51
CA PRO A 59 9.47 7.01 8.51
C PRO A 59 8.99 6.33 7.23
N LYS A 60 8.76 7.12 6.17
CA LYS A 60 8.58 6.58 4.83
C LYS A 60 9.71 5.58 4.67
N SER A 61 9.38 4.30 4.51
CA SER A 61 10.34 3.21 4.48
C SER A 61 11.56 3.67 3.68
N ALA A 62 12.70 3.80 4.36
CA ALA A 62 13.91 4.39 3.80
C ALA A 62 14.46 3.57 2.61
N ASP A 63 13.86 2.41 2.35
CA ASP A 63 14.21 1.45 1.30
C ASP A 63 13.23 1.45 0.11
N ALA A 64 12.35 2.46 -0.02
CA ALA A 64 11.53 2.59 -1.22
C ALA A 64 12.42 3.00 -2.40
N VAL A 65 12.90 2.01 -3.16
CA VAL A 65 13.56 2.23 -4.46
C VAL A 65 12.66 3.14 -5.28
N PRO A 66 13.17 4.27 -5.81
CA PRO A 66 12.38 5.18 -6.60
C PRO A 66 11.69 4.41 -7.74
N VAL A 67 10.40 4.66 -7.96
CA VAL A 67 9.61 3.99 -9.01
C VAL A 67 10.30 4.05 -10.38
N ALA A 68 11.00 5.15 -10.66
CA ALA A 68 11.79 5.32 -11.87
C ALA A 68 12.95 4.31 -11.98
N GLN A 69 13.64 4.03 -10.89
CA GLN A 69 14.72 3.04 -10.85
C GLN A 69 14.17 1.62 -11.03
N GLN A 70 13.08 1.29 -10.35
CA GLN A 70 12.42 -0.01 -10.51
C GLN A 70 11.96 -0.23 -11.97
N LEU A 71 11.48 0.81 -12.63
CA LEU A 71 11.04 0.74 -14.02
C LEU A 71 12.21 0.44 -14.98
N VAL A 72 13.34 1.12 -14.79
CA VAL A 72 14.56 0.89 -15.59
C VAL A 72 15.08 -0.53 -15.40
N GLU A 73 15.23 -0.98 -14.14
CA GLU A 73 15.74 -2.32 -13.83
C GLU A 73 14.82 -3.42 -14.40
N THR A 74 13.50 -3.21 -14.35
CA THR A 74 12.53 -4.15 -14.94
C THR A 74 12.67 -4.19 -16.46
N GLN A 75 12.85 -3.03 -17.11
CA GLN A 75 12.97 -2.95 -18.56
C GLN A 75 14.25 -3.65 -19.06
N GLU A 76 15.38 -3.43 -18.39
CA GLU A 76 16.64 -4.11 -18.72
C GLU A 76 16.53 -5.63 -18.57
N LEU A 77 15.85 -6.10 -17.52
CA LEU A 77 15.66 -7.52 -17.27
C LEU A 77 14.79 -8.19 -18.37
N LEU A 78 13.71 -7.52 -18.79
CA LEU A 78 12.86 -8.00 -19.88
C LEU A 78 13.64 -8.09 -21.20
N GLU A 79 14.45 -7.09 -21.52
CA GLU A 79 15.28 -7.10 -22.72
C GLU A 79 16.33 -8.21 -22.69
N HIS A 80 16.94 -8.46 -21.52
CA HIS A 80 17.89 -9.56 -21.34
C HIS A 80 17.24 -10.91 -21.67
N TYR A 81 16.09 -11.20 -21.06
CA TYR A 81 15.41 -12.47 -21.28
C TYR A 81 14.89 -12.61 -22.70
N TYR A 82 14.40 -11.53 -23.31
CA TYR A 82 13.99 -11.54 -24.71
C TYR A 82 15.12 -11.97 -25.64
N ARG A 83 16.30 -11.35 -25.54
CA ARG A 83 17.46 -11.71 -26.36
C ARG A 83 17.89 -13.16 -26.13
N ARG A 84 17.91 -13.60 -24.86
CA ARG A 84 18.27 -14.97 -24.51
C ARG A 84 17.32 -16.00 -25.12
N CYS A 85 16.02 -15.73 -25.14
CA CYS A 85 15.04 -16.59 -25.80
C CYS A 85 15.29 -16.67 -27.31
N GLN A 86 15.52 -15.54 -27.99
CA GLN A 86 15.82 -15.52 -29.43
C GLN A 86 17.09 -16.32 -29.77
N GLU A 87 18.15 -16.19 -28.96
CA GLU A 87 19.38 -16.96 -29.15
C GLU A 87 19.15 -18.47 -28.98
N LEU A 88 18.37 -18.86 -27.98
CA LEU A 88 18.02 -20.27 -27.74
C LEU A 88 17.18 -20.83 -28.88
N GLU A 89 16.18 -20.08 -29.36
CA GLU A 89 15.35 -20.46 -30.52
C GLU A 89 16.20 -20.68 -31.77
N TYR A 90 17.11 -19.75 -32.07
CA TYR A 90 18.02 -19.88 -33.21
C TYR A 90 18.92 -21.12 -33.11
N ARG A 91 19.46 -21.41 -31.91
CA ARG A 91 20.29 -22.59 -31.68
C ARG A 91 19.52 -23.90 -31.83
N LEU A 92 18.26 -23.94 -31.41
CA LEU A 92 17.40 -25.11 -31.57
C LEU A 92 17.03 -25.34 -33.05
N GLN A 93 16.80 -24.27 -33.80
CA GLN A 93 16.51 -24.35 -35.24
C GLN A 93 17.74 -24.78 -36.07
N GLY A 94 18.94 -24.35 -35.70
CA GLY A 94 20.19 -24.77 -36.34
C GLY A 94 20.70 -26.17 -35.96
N ALA A 95 20.03 -26.86 -35.03
CA ALA A 95 20.34 -28.22 -34.60
C ALA A 95 19.41 -29.29 -35.21
N SER A 96 18.53 -28.89 -36.15
CA SER A 96 17.69 -29.77 -36.99
C SER A 96 18.31 -29.94 -38.37
#